data_AF-A0A2K6TYF2-F1
#
_entry.id   AF-A0A2K6TYF2-F1
#
_cell.length_a   1.000
_cell.length_b   1.000
_cell.length_c   1.000
_cell.angle_alpha   90.00
_cell.angle_beta   90.00
_cell.angle_gamma   90.00
#
_symmetry.space_group_name_H-M   'P 1'
#
loop_
_entity.id
_entity.type
_entity.pdbx_description
1 polymer ?
#
loop_
_entity_poly.entity_id
_entity_poly.type
_entity_poly.pdbx_seq_one_letter_code
_entity_poly.pdbx_strand_id
1 'polypeptide(L)'
;MRSPRPLVTTPTRHLALSAAPQEANYYGSLTQVGTVSLGLDAEGQEVFVPFSALLPMVAPNDLVFDGWDISSLNLAEAMRRAKVLDWELQEQLWPHMEALRPRPSVYIPEFIAANQSTRADNLIPGSRAQQLEQIRKDIRDFRSSAGLDKVIVLWTANTERFCEVVPGLNDTAENLLRTIELGREVSPSTLFAVASILEGCAFLNGSPQNTLVPGALELACQRRVFVGGDDFKSGQTKVKSVLVDFLISSGLKTMSIVSYNHLGNNDGQNLSAPLQFRSKEVSKSNVVDDMVQSNPVLYMPGEEPDHCVVIKYVPYVGDSKRALDEYTSELMLGGTNTLVLHNTCEDSLLAAPIMLDLALLTELCQRVSFCTDADPEPQTFHPVLSLLSFLFKAPLVPPGSPVINALFRQRSCIENILRACVGLPPQNHMLLEHKMERPGPSLKQVGPLAAARPVSNKKGPVPASTNGCTGDANGHPVEEPQMPTT
;
A
#
# COMPACT_ATOMS: atom_id res chain seq x y z
N MET A 1 -5.17 -73.28 10.91
CA MET A 1 -5.75 -71.93 10.99
C MET A 1 -5.23 -71.12 9.81
N ARG A 2 -6.10 -70.78 8.84
CA ARG A 2 -5.81 -69.83 7.75
C ARG A 2 -6.49 -68.50 8.09
N SER A 3 -5.80 -67.39 7.87
CA SER A 3 -6.27 -66.24 7.06
C SER A 3 -5.50 -64.94 7.41
N PRO A 4 -5.17 -64.08 6.43
CA PRO A 4 -4.26 -62.95 6.55
C PRO A 4 -4.98 -61.60 6.70
N ARG A 5 -4.24 -60.52 7.02
CA ARG A 5 -4.46 -59.18 6.45
C ARG A 5 -3.30 -58.19 6.77
N PRO A 6 -2.92 -57.33 5.81
CA PRO A 6 -1.90 -56.29 5.97
C PRO A 6 -2.51 -55.00 6.55
N LEU A 7 -1.73 -54.27 7.34
CA LEU A 7 -2.12 -52.94 7.84
C LEU A 7 -1.93 -51.89 6.74
N VAL A 8 -3.03 -51.20 6.51
CA VAL A 8 -3.32 -50.22 5.48
C VAL A 8 -2.40 -48.99 5.61
N THR A 9 -1.82 -48.63 4.47
CA THR A 9 -1.28 -47.30 4.15
C THR A 9 -2.40 -46.26 4.19
N THR A 10 -2.28 -45.25 5.06
CA THR A 10 -3.04 -44.00 4.91
C THR A 10 -2.12 -42.83 5.27
N PRO A 11 -1.65 -42.02 4.30
CA PRO A 11 -1.22 -40.68 4.60
C PRO A 11 -2.48 -39.83 4.81
N THR A 12 -2.54 -39.15 5.95
CA THR A 12 -3.54 -38.11 6.24
C THR A 12 -3.33 -36.94 5.27
N ARG A 13 -3.82 -37.09 4.03
CA ARG A 13 -4.16 -35.96 3.18
C ARG A 13 -5.24 -35.19 3.93
N HIS A 14 -4.89 -34.05 4.50
CA HIS A 14 -5.89 -33.04 4.81
C HIS A 14 -6.67 -32.77 3.53
N LEU A 15 -7.97 -33.05 3.60
CA LEU A 15 -8.94 -32.80 2.56
C LEU A 15 -8.84 -31.32 2.14
N ALA A 16 -8.24 -31.07 0.98
CA ALA A 16 -8.60 -29.94 0.16
C ALA A 16 -10.04 -30.17 -0.31
N LEU A 17 -10.99 -29.67 0.48
CA LEU A 17 -12.36 -29.51 0.03
C LEU A 17 -12.33 -28.60 -1.20
N SER A 18 -12.90 -29.11 -2.28
CA SER A 18 -12.99 -28.51 -3.61
C SER A 18 -13.40 -27.03 -3.58
N ALA A 19 -12.42 -26.14 -3.77
CA ALA A 19 -12.68 -24.84 -4.38
C ALA A 19 -12.74 -25.04 -5.90
N ALA A 20 -13.65 -24.35 -6.58
CA ALA A 20 -13.63 -24.28 -8.04
C ALA A 20 -12.25 -23.74 -8.51
N PRO A 21 -11.80 -24.08 -9.74
CA PRO A 21 -10.59 -23.49 -10.31
C PRO A 21 -10.65 -21.97 -10.19
N GLN A 22 -9.62 -21.36 -9.60
CA GLN A 22 -9.52 -19.90 -9.51
C GLN A 22 -8.79 -19.36 -10.72
N GLU A 23 -9.33 -18.31 -11.34
CA GLU A 23 -8.68 -17.60 -12.44
C GLU A 23 -7.74 -16.51 -11.91
N ALA A 24 -6.58 -16.35 -12.58
CA ALA A 24 -5.65 -15.27 -12.28
C ALA A 24 -6.31 -13.90 -12.53
N ASN A 25 -6.07 -12.95 -11.62
CA ASN A 25 -6.64 -11.61 -11.65
C ASN A 25 -5.72 -10.59 -10.97
N TYR A 26 -6.07 -9.31 -11.06
CA TYR A 26 -5.31 -8.19 -10.45
C TYR A 26 -6.03 -7.57 -9.24
N TYR A 27 -6.70 -8.38 -8.42
CA TYR A 27 -7.35 -7.88 -7.22
C TYR A 27 -6.35 -7.18 -6.29
N GLY A 28 -6.80 -6.07 -5.69
CA GLY A 28 -5.98 -5.19 -4.87
C GLY A 28 -5.36 -4.00 -5.63
N SER A 29 -5.35 -4.02 -6.96
CA SER A 29 -4.88 -2.89 -7.79
C SER A 29 -5.99 -1.86 -8.01
N LEU A 30 -5.72 -0.60 -7.67
CA LEU A 30 -6.62 0.51 -7.97
C LEU A 30 -6.80 0.70 -9.47
N THR A 31 -5.72 0.63 -10.25
CA THR A 31 -5.78 0.91 -11.69
C THR A 31 -6.52 -0.18 -12.46
N GLN A 32 -6.41 -1.45 -12.03
CA GLN A 32 -6.99 -2.58 -12.75
C GLN A 32 -8.43 -2.90 -12.35
N VAL A 33 -8.77 -2.78 -11.07
CA VAL A 33 -10.10 -3.17 -10.58
C VAL A 33 -10.88 -2.07 -9.86
N GLY A 34 -10.26 -0.90 -9.68
CA GLY A 34 -10.96 0.28 -9.20
C GLY A 34 -11.96 0.79 -10.24
N THR A 35 -12.94 1.55 -9.76
CA THR A 35 -13.91 2.27 -10.58
C THR A 35 -13.94 3.74 -10.21
N VAL A 36 -14.37 4.57 -11.15
CA VAL A 36 -14.60 6.01 -10.95
C VAL A 36 -15.98 6.37 -11.45
N SER A 37 -16.67 7.23 -10.70
CA SER A 37 -17.96 7.79 -11.10
C SER A 37 -17.76 8.86 -12.18
N LEU A 38 -18.40 8.69 -13.34
CA LEU A 38 -18.44 9.70 -14.39
C LEU A 38 -19.45 10.80 -14.07
N GLY A 39 -20.55 10.46 -13.40
CA GLY A 39 -21.67 11.33 -13.12
C GLY A 39 -22.98 10.55 -13.12
N LEU A 40 -24.09 11.24 -13.38
CA LEU A 40 -25.42 10.65 -13.45
C LEU A 40 -25.85 10.44 -14.91
N ASP A 41 -26.59 9.37 -15.19
CA ASP A 41 -27.27 9.15 -16.47
C ASP A 41 -28.59 9.94 -16.59
N ALA A 42 -29.32 9.74 -17.69
CA ALA A 42 -30.59 10.41 -17.96
C ALA A 42 -31.71 10.02 -16.96
N GLU A 43 -31.54 8.90 -16.27
CA GLU A 43 -32.43 8.37 -15.24
C GLU A 43 -32.00 8.80 -13.82
N GLY A 44 -30.90 9.55 -13.71
CA GLY A 44 -30.35 10.02 -12.44
C GLY A 44 -29.62 8.92 -11.64
N GLN A 45 -29.20 7.83 -12.30
CA GLN A 45 -28.38 6.79 -11.69
C GLN A 45 -26.90 7.09 -11.89
N GLU A 46 -26.08 6.78 -10.89
CA GLU A 46 -24.64 6.99 -10.96
C GLU A 46 -23.98 5.98 -11.89
N VAL A 47 -23.17 6.49 -12.82
CA VAL A 47 -22.46 5.70 -13.83
C VAL A 47 -21.00 5.57 -13.44
N PHE A 48 -20.57 4.32 -13.22
CA PHE A 48 -19.18 3.98 -12.92
C PHE A 48 -18.50 3.34 -14.13
N VAL A 49 -17.23 3.70 -14.34
CA VAL A 49 -16.36 3.06 -15.32
C VAL A 49 -15.12 2.49 -14.64
N PRO A 50 -14.46 1.47 -15.24
CA PRO A 50 -13.15 1.02 -14.78
C PRO A 50 -12.17 2.20 -14.70
N PHE A 51 -11.30 2.19 -13.69
CA PHE A 51 -10.34 3.27 -13.46
C PHE A 51 -9.41 3.48 -14.66
N SER A 52 -8.92 2.38 -15.24
CA SER A 52 -8.09 2.36 -16.45
C SER A 52 -8.82 2.80 -17.73
N ALA A 53 -10.16 2.95 -17.70
CA ALA A 53 -10.92 3.42 -18.85
C ALA A 53 -11.00 4.96 -18.94
N LEU A 54 -10.59 5.69 -17.88
CA LEU A 54 -10.58 7.16 -17.91
C LEU A 54 -9.54 7.72 -18.86
N LEU A 55 -8.35 7.12 -18.89
CA LEU A 55 -7.22 7.55 -19.73
C LEU A 55 -6.48 6.31 -20.23
N PRO A 56 -5.82 6.36 -21.41
CA PRO A 56 -5.04 5.25 -21.91
C PRO A 56 -3.87 4.97 -20.95
N MET A 57 -3.88 3.79 -20.32
CA MET A 57 -2.83 3.26 -19.45
C MET A 57 -2.18 2.05 -20.10
N VAL A 58 -0.91 1.82 -19.78
CA VAL A 58 -0.22 0.57 -20.16
C VAL A 58 -0.97 -0.62 -19.55
N ALA A 59 -1.16 -1.69 -20.31
CA ALA A 59 -1.75 -2.91 -19.77
C ALA A 59 -0.71 -3.63 -18.89
N PRO A 60 -1.09 -4.20 -17.73
CA PRO A 60 -0.16 -4.94 -16.87
C PRO A 60 0.60 -6.06 -17.59
N ASN A 61 -0.02 -6.69 -18.58
CA ASN A 61 0.56 -7.78 -19.37
C ASN A 61 1.64 -7.31 -20.35
N ASP A 62 1.76 -6.00 -20.60
CA ASP A 62 2.80 -5.42 -21.47
C ASP A 62 4.05 -5.00 -20.68
N LEU A 63 4.06 -5.19 -19.35
CA LEU A 63 5.21 -4.89 -18.52
C LEU A 63 6.30 -5.95 -18.70
N VAL A 64 7.52 -5.50 -18.96
CA VAL A 64 8.73 -6.34 -19.00
C VAL A 64 9.51 -6.13 -17.70
N PHE A 65 9.89 -7.23 -17.06
CA PHE A 65 10.59 -7.22 -15.78
C PHE A 65 12.06 -7.61 -15.93
N ASP A 66 12.93 -6.85 -15.28
CA ASP A 66 14.34 -7.14 -15.00
C ASP A 66 14.65 -6.55 -13.61
N GLY A 67 15.77 -6.89 -13.00
CA GLY A 67 16.13 -6.34 -11.71
C GLY A 67 17.36 -6.96 -11.08
N TRP A 68 17.62 -6.56 -9.85
CA TRP A 68 18.80 -6.92 -9.08
C TRP A 68 18.40 -7.56 -7.75
N ASP A 69 19.14 -8.56 -7.31
CA ASP A 69 19.01 -9.13 -5.97
C ASP A 69 20.41 -9.55 -5.50
N ILE A 70 20.66 -9.39 -4.20
CA ILE A 70 21.89 -9.88 -3.58
C ILE A 70 21.95 -11.42 -3.54
N SER A 71 20.83 -12.09 -3.80
CA SER A 71 20.69 -13.54 -3.94
C SER A 71 20.66 -13.97 -5.41
N SER A 72 21.35 -15.04 -5.74
CA SER A 72 21.48 -15.59 -7.09
C SER A 72 20.32 -16.50 -7.54
N LEU A 73 19.34 -16.75 -6.67
CA LEU A 73 18.19 -17.60 -6.96
C LEU A 73 17.41 -17.06 -8.17
N ASN A 74 17.01 -17.95 -9.07
CA ASN A 74 16.06 -17.58 -10.11
C ASN A 74 14.66 -17.34 -9.53
N LEU A 75 13.73 -16.78 -10.30
CA LEU A 75 12.39 -16.46 -9.79
C LEU A 75 11.55 -17.69 -9.44
N ALA A 76 11.80 -18.87 -10.02
CA ALA A 76 11.10 -20.10 -9.64
C ALA A 76 11.52 -20.57 -8.23
N GLU A 77 12.82 -20.56 -7.95
CA GLU A 77 13.37 -20.84 -6.63
C GLU A 77 12.96 -19.77 -5.61
N ALA A 78 12.95 -18.50 -6.02
CA ALA A 78 12.50 -17.39 -5.18
C ALA A 78 11.01 -17.51 -4.81
N MET A 79 10.14 -17.89 -5.77
CA MET A 79 8.73 -18.16 -5.55
C MET A 79 8.52 -19.29 -4.53
N ARG A 80 9.26 -20.40 -4.67
CA ARG A 80 9.24 -21.50 -3.70
C ARG A 80 9.73 -21.06 -2.31
N ARG A 81 10.77 -20.23 -2.24
CA ARG A 81 11.30 -19.66 -0.99
C ARG A 81 10.27 -18.73 -0.32
N ALA A 82 9.56 -17.91 -1.10
CA ALA A 82 8.61 -16.93 -0.61
C ALA A 82 7.34 -17.56 -0.01
N LYS A 83 6.91 -18.72 -0.53
CA LYS A 83 5.71 -19.46 -0.07
C LYS A 83 4.43 -18.60 -0.06
N VAL A 84 4.28 -17.77 -1.10
CA VAL A 84 3.12 -16.88 -1.28
C VAL A 84 2.06 -17.55 -2.15
N LEU A 85 2.47 -18.02 -3.33
CA LEU A 85 1.56 -18.62 -4.30
C LEU A 85 1.26 -20.08 -3.95
N ASP A 86 0.05 -20.53 -4.28
CA ASP A 86 -0.32 -21.94 -4.14
C ASP A 86 0.60 -22.85 -4.95
N TRP A 87 0.89 -24.04 -4.42
CA TRP A 87 1.85 -24.97 -5.03
C TRP A 87 1.51 -25.31 -6.48
N GLU A 88 0.23 -25.55 -6.80
CA GLU A 88 -0.19 -25.88 -8.17
C GLU A 88 0.12 -24.76 -9.17
N LEU A 89 -0.06 -23.50 -8.74
CA LEU A 89 0.31 -22.34 -9.55
C LEU A 89 1.83 -22.21 -9.68
N GLN A 90 2.59 -22.53 -8.63
CA GLN A 90 4.06 -22.53 -8.71
C GLN A 90 4.56 -23.53 -9.76
N GLU A 91 4.00 -24.73 -9.81
CA GLU A 91 4.39 -25.74 -10.81
C GLU A 91 4.02 -25.29 -12.24
N GLN A 92 2.87 -24.64 -12.42
CA GLN A 92 2.48 -24.07 -13.71
C GLN A 92 3.42 -22.94 -14.16
N LEU A 93 3.86 -22.09 -13.22
CA LEU A 93 4.73 -20.94 -13.50
C LEU A 93 6.23 -21.30 -13.57
N TRP A 94 6.64 -22.45 -13.03
CA TRP A 94 8.05 -22.87 -12.98
C TRP A 94 8.81 -22.68 -14.31
N PRO A 95 8.33 -23.20 -15.47
CA PRO A 95 9.06 -23.06 -16.73
C PRO A 95 9.19 -21.60 -17.21
N HIS A 96 8.30 -20.70 -16.77
CA HIS A 96 8.37 -19.29 -17.10
C HIS A 96 9.30 -18.51 -16.15
N MET A 97 9.41 -18.93 -14.90
CA MET A 97 10.14 -18.22 -13.85
C MET A 97 11.61 -18.67 -13.70
N GLU A 98 11.94 -19.90 -14.11
CA GLU A 98 13.28 -20.47 -13.95
C GLU A 98 14.35 -19.75 -14.79
N ALA A 99 13.94 -19.24 -15.96
CA ALA A 99 14.81 -18.47 -16.86
C ALA A 99 15.09 -17.04 -16.35
N LEU A 100 14.26 -16.53 -15.45
CA LEU A 100 14.36 -15.17 -14.92
C LEU A 100 15.32 -15.16 -13.73
N ARG A 101 16.52 -14.61 -13.93
CA ARG A 101 17.57 -14.50 -12.91
C ARG A 101 17.88 -13.04 -12.60
N PRO A 102 17.91 -12.65 -11.31
CA PRO A 102 18.29 -11.29 -10.94
C PRO A 102 19.76 -11.02 -11.27
N ARG A 103 20.04 -9.79 -11.70
CA ARG A 103 21.40 -9.28 -11.86
C ARG A 103 22.09 -9.16 -10.49
N PRO A 104 23.43 -9.23 -10.44
CA PRO A 104 24.18 -8.96 -9.22
C PRO A 104 23.85 -7.58 -8.66
N SER A 105 23.68 -7.44 -7.35
CA SER A 105 23.29 -6.17 -6.71
C SER A 105 24.38 -5.57 -5.83
N VAL A 106 24.18 -4.34 -5.36
CA VAL A 106 25.06 -3.70 -4.37
C VAL A 106 24.70 -4.18 -2.98
N TYR A 107 25.67 -4.73 -2.27
CA TYR A 107 25.53 -5.12 -0.86
C TYR A 107 26.47 -4.31 0.02
N ILE A 108 25.90 -3.68 1.04
CA ILE A 108 26.63 -2.96 2.08
C ILE A 108 26.10 -3.48 3.42
N PRO A 109 26.83 -4.38 4.10
CA PRO A 109 26.35 -5.08 5.29
C PRO A 109 25.77 -4.16 6.36
N GLU A 110 26.32 -2.96 6.51
CA GLU A 110 25.98 -1.99 7.55
C GLU A 110 24.60 -1.34 7.36
N PHE A 111 23.98 -1.46 6.18
CA PHE A 111 22.68 -0.86 5.89
C PHE A 111 21.50 -1.76 6.19
N ILE A 112 21.66 -3.08 6.14
CA ILE A 112 20.59 -4.06 6.38
C ILE A 112 20.92 -4.94 7.60
N ALA A 113 20.01 -5.82 8.00
CA ALA A 113 20.26 -6.68 9.15
C ALA A 113 21.42 -7.66 8.86
N ALA A 114 22.29 -7.89 9.85
CA ALA A 114 23.44 -8.80 9.71
C ALA A 114 23.04 -10.24 9.36
N ASN A 115 21.80 -10.63 9.68
CA ASN A 115 21.21 -11.93 9.34
C ASN A 115 20.97 -12.13 7.83
N GLN A 116 21.17 -11.10 7.00
CA GLN A 116 21.08 -11.18 5.54
C GLN A 116 22.41 -11.60 4.87
N SER A 117 23.52 -11.66 5.62
CA SER A 117 24.84 -11.98 5.09
C SER A 117 24.91 -13.32 4.34
N THR A 118 24.20 -14.34 4.81
CA THR A 118 24.17 -15.67 4.17
C THR A 118 23.36 -15.71 2.88
N ARG A 119 22.51 -14.70 2.64
CA ARG A 119 21.72 -14.55 1.40
C ARG A 119 22.53 -13.86 0.29
N ALA A 120 23.57 -13.13 0.64
CA ALA A 120 24.33 -12.26 -0.25
C ALA A 120 25.42 -13.04 -1.02
N ASP A 121 25.07 -13.61 -2.18
CA ASP A 121 25.96 -14.38 -3.07
C ASP A 121 26.04 -13.83 -4.51
N ASN A 122 25.28 -12.78 -4.83
CA ASN A 122 25.15 -12.20 -6.17
C ASN A 122 25.44 -10.69 -6.15
N LEU A 123 26.72 -10.32 -6.16
CA LEU A 123 27.17 -8.97 -5.80
C LEU A 123 27.91 -8.24 -6.93
N ILE A 124 27.70 -6.93 -7.06
CA ILE A 124 28.53 -6.04 -7.89
C ILE A 124 29.81 -5.68 -7.10
N PRO A 125 31.00 -6.09 -7.55
CA PRO A 125 32.26 -5.74 -6.90
C PRO A 125 32.68 -4.29 -7.19
N GLY A 126 33.67 -3.79 -6.45
CA GLY A 126 34.31 -2.51 -6.73
C GLY A 126 33.88 -1.37 -5.81
N SER A 127 34.35 -0.16 -6.13
CA SER A 127 34.03 1.08 -5.40
C SER A 127 32.59 1.53 -5.66
N ARG A 128 32.10 2.50 -4.86
CA ARG A 128 30.76 3.09 -5.06
C ARG A 128 30.56 3.68 -6.44
N ALA A 129 31.59 4.32 -6.99
CA ALA A 129 31.57 4.85 -8.35
C ALA A 129 31.47 3.74 -9.41
N GLN A 130 32.19 2.63 -9.23
CA GLN A 130 32.11 1.48 -10.15
C GLN A 130 30.74 0.79 -10.07
N GLN A 131 30.20 0.65 -8.86
CA GLN A 131 28.87 0.10 -8.63
C GLN A 131 27.79 0.99 -9.26
N LEU A 132 27.87 2.31 -9.09
CA LEU A 132 26.97 3.27 -9.74
C LEU A 132 26.98 3.09 -11.25
N GLU A 133 28.16 3.06 -11.87
CA GLU A 133 28.28 2.94 -13.32
C GLU A 133 27.80 1.57 -13.83
N GLN A 134 27.98 0.50 -13.06
CA GLN A 134 27.42 -0.80 -13.39
C GLN A 134 25.89 -0.79 -13.39
N ILE A 135 25.24 -0.18 -12.39
CA ILE A 135 23.76 -0.04 -12.36
C ILE A 135 23.29 0.77 -13.57
N ARG A 136 23.97 1.87 -13.90
CA ARG A 136 23.65 2.68 -15.09
C ARG A 136 23.81 1.90 -16.39
N LYS A 137 24.84 1.05 -16.48
CA LYS A 137 25.04 0.15 -17.62
C LYS A 137 23.89 -0.86 -17.71
N ASP A 138 23.51 -1.48 -16.59
CA ASP A 138 22.41 -2.46 -16.55
C ASP A 138 21.08 -1.84 -17.01
N ILE A 139 20.77 -0.61 -16.58
CA ILE A 139 19.58 0.13 -17.04
C ILE A 139 19.61 0.34 -18.56
N ARG A 140 20.75 0.76 -19.13
CA ARG A 140 20.92 0.96 -20.57
C ARG A 140 20.82 -0.35 -21.36
N ASP A 141 21.46 -1.41 -20.85
CA ASP A 141 21.40 -2.74 -21.43
C ASP A 141 19.95 -3.21 -21.48
N PHE A 142 19.23 -3.17 -20.35
CA PHE A 142 17.81 -3.57 -20.29
C PHE A 142 16.94 -2.78 -21.26
N ARG A 143 17.08 -1.44 -21.26
CA ARG A 143 16.35 -0.57 -22.18
C ARG A 143 16.58 -0.98 -23.64
N SER A 144 17.85 -1.21 -24.01
CA SER A 144 18.21 -1.55 -25.40
C SER A 144 17.82 -2.98 -25.80
N SER A 145 18.05 -3.97 -24.93
CA SER A 145 17.82 -5.39 -25.25
C SER A 145 16.35 -5.75 -25.32
N ALA A 146 15.52 -5.08 -24.52
CA ALA A 146 14.06 -5.27 -24.52
C ALA A 146 13.32 -4.24 -25.39
N GLY A 147 14.02 -3.30 -26.02
CA GLY A 147 13.42 -2.30 -26.91
C GLY A 147 12.43 -1.36 -26.21
N LEU A 148 12.77 -0.91 -25.01
CA LEU A 148 11.86 -0.16 -24.14
C LEU A 148 11.97 1.35 -24.35
N ASP A 149 10.83 2.03 -24.45
CA ASP A 149 10.78 3.50 -24.47
C ASP A 149 10.97 4.10 -23.07
N LYS A 150 10.44 3.42 -22.05
CA LYS A 150 10.42 3.88 -20.65
C LYS A 150 10.91 2.79 -19.72
N VAL A 151 11.66 3.21 -18.71
CA VAL A 151 12.11 2.35 -17.62
C VAL A 151 11.79 3.06 -16.30
N ILE A 152 11.18 2.32 -15.39
CA ILE A 152 10.86 2.76 -14.03
C ILE A 152 11.59 1.81 -13.08
N VAL A 153 12.39 2.37 -12.18
CA VAL A 153 13.12 1.61 -11.16
C VAL A 153 12.34 1.71 -9.87
N LEU A 154 12.04 0.56 -9.25
CA LEU A 154 11.28 0.47 -8.01
C LEU A 154 12.06 -0.35 -6.99
N TRP A 155 12.34 0.25 -5.83
CA TRP A 155 13.02 -0.41 -4.73
C TRP A 155 12.03 -1.26 -3.92
N THR A 156 12.21 -2.58 -3.96
CA THR A 156 11.45 -3.57 -3.16
C THR A 156 12.37 -4.56 -2.44
N ALA A 157 13.60 -4.11 -2.16
CA ALA A 157 14.58 -4.90 -1.42
C ALA A 157 14.40 -4.76 0.10
N ASN A 158 15.34 -5.32 0.86
CA ASN A 158 15.36 -5.20 2.32
C ASN A 158 15.26 -3.73 2.77
N THR A 159 14.50 -3.50 3.85
CA THR A 159 14.50 -2.21 4.54
C THR A 159 15.92 -1.91 5.04
N GLU A 160 16.46 -0.77 4.64
CA GLU A 160 17.74 -0.27 5.14
C GLU A 160 17.52 0.57 6.41
N ARG A 161 18.57 0.80 7.19
CA ARG A 161 18.57 1.86 8.20
C ARG A 161 18.55 3.23 7.53
N PHE A 162 18.25 4.28 8.30
CA PHE A 162 18.40 5.65 7.81
C PHE A 162 19.86 6.04 7.59
N CYS A 163 20.08 6.89 6.59
CA CYS A 163 21.28 7.67 6.40
C CYS A 163 21.17 8.98 7.18
N GLU A 164 22.27 9.43 7.77
CA GLU A 164 22.35 10.80 8.28
C GLU A 164 22.40 11.79 7.10
N VAL A 165 21.69 12.91 7.22
CA VAL A 165 21.80 14.03 6.28
C VAL A 165 22.85 14.99 6.80
N VAL A 166 23.96 15.11 6.09
CA VAL A 166 25.15 15.85 6.54
C VAL A 166 25.53 16.91 5.51
N PRO A 167 25.67 18.18 5.91
CA PRO A 167 26.15 19.24 5.03
C PRO A 167 27.52 18.92 4.40
N GLY A 168 27.66 19.16 3.09
CA GLY A 168 28.88 18.82 2.34
C GLY A 168 29.01 17.35 1.93
N LEU A 169 28.01 16.50 2.22
CA LEU A 169 28.00 15.09 1.86
C LEU A 169 26.84 14.72 0.94
N ASN A 170 25.61 14.88 1.41
CA ASN A 170 24.39 14.44 0.72
C ASN A 170 23.27 15.47 0.77
N ASP A 171 23.64 16.71 1.08
CA ASP A 171 22.78 17.90 1.15
C ASP A 171 22.50 18.52 -0.23
N THR A 172 23.44 18.39 -1.17
CA THR A 172 23.29 18.89 -2.55
C THR A 172 23.61 17.82 -3.58
N ALA A 173 23.12 17.99 -4.82
CA ALA A 173 23.38 17.08 -5.93
C ALA A 173 24.89 16.93 -6.21
N GLU A 174 25.63 18.04 -6.21
CA GLU A 174 27.08 18.05 -6.43
C GLU A 174 27.82 17.29 -5.31
N ASN A 175 27.47 17.58 -4.05
CA ASN A 175 28.09 16.91 -2.91
C ASN A 175 27.82 15.41 -2.91
N LEU A 176 26.59 15.00 -3.24
CA LEU A 176 26.22 13.59 -3.31
C LEU A 176 27.01 12.84 -4.39
N LEU A 177 27.11 13.41 -5.60
CA LEU A 177 27.88 12.81 -6.69
C LEU A 177 29.37 12.71 -6.32
N ARG A 178 29.94 13.77 -5.74
CA ARG A 178 31.33 13.77 -5.25
C ARG A 178 31.55 12.73 -4.13
N THR A 179 30.58 12.54 -3.25
CA THR A 179 30.63 11.55 -2.17
C THR A 179 30.69 10.13 -2.74
N ILE A 180 29.93 9.85 -3.80
CA ILE A 180 29.97 8.56 -4.53
C ILE A 180 31.33 8.37 -5.21
N GLU A 181 31.83 9.40 -5.89
CA GLU A 181 33.14 9.36 -6.57
C GLU A 181 34.30 9.07 -5.60
N LEU A 182 34.27 9.68 -4.42
CA LEU A 182 35.27 9.47 -3.36
C LEU A 182 35.08 8.16 -2.60
N GLY A 183 34.04 7.37 -2.89
CA GLY A 183 33.78 6.09 -2.22
C GLY A 183 33.39 6.22 -0.75
N ARG A 184 32.82 7.37 -0.35
CA ARG A 184 32.35 7.61 1.03
C ARG A 184 30.98 6.93 1.27
N GLU A 185 30.45 7.05 2.49
CA GLU A 185 29.20 6.39 2.89
C GLU A 185 28.00 6.89 2.06
N VAL A 186 27.42 5.97 1.27
CA VAL A 186 26.18 6.13 0.51
C VAL A 186 25.47 4.79 0.56
N SER A 187 24.17 4.78 0.84
CA SER A 187 23.40 3.53 0.88
C SER A 187 23.29 2.90 -0.51
N PRO A 188 23.07 1.57 -0.59
CA PRO A 188 22.72 0.93 -1.85
C PRO A 188 21.50 1.59 -2.51
N SER A 189 20.42 1.84 -1.76
CA SER A 189 19.22 2.49 -2.30
C SER A 189 19.50 3.86 -2.93
N THR A 190 20.36 4.69 -2.32
CA THR A 190 20.73 5.99 -2.88
C THR A 190 21.57 5.83 -4.17
N LEU A 191 22.44 4.81 -4.27
CA LEU A 191 23.14 4.51 -5.53
C LEU A 191 22.17 4.14 -6.66
N PHE A 192 21.14 3.32 -6.37
CA PHE A 192 20.10 3.00 -7.35
C PHE A 192 19.28 4.22 -7.74
N ALA A 193 18.92 5.08 -6.78
CA ALA A 193 18.21 6.33 -7.06
C ALA A 193 19.03 7.24 -7.97
N VAL A 194 20.30 7.48 -7.65
CA VAL A 194 21.21 8.31 -8.45
C VAL A 194 21.43 7.71 -9.83
N ALA A 195 21.65 6.40 -9.95
CA ALA A 195 21.78 5.73 -11.26
C ALA A 195 20.53 5.94 -12.12
N SER A 196 19.35 5.73 -11.54
CA SER A 196 18.07 5.88 -12.22
C SER A 196 17.88 7.31 -12.73
N ILE A 197 18.12 8.30 -11.86
CA ILE A 197 18.00 9.72 -12.21
C ILE A 197 18.99 10.10 -13.32
N LEU A 198 20.23 9.63 -13.28
CA LEU A 198 21.24 9.89 -14.31
C LEU A 198 20.88 9.26 -15.67
N GLU A 199 20.14 8.16 -15.69
CA GLU A 199 19.64 7.50 -16.91
C GLU A 199 18.24 7.97 -17.33
N GLY A 200 17.70 9.02 -16.69
CA GLY A 200 16.38 9.56 -17.00
C GLY A 200 15.22 8.63 -16.64
N CYS A 201 15.45 7.67 -15.75
CA CYS A 201 14.46 6.67 -15.31
C CYS A 201 13.86 7.08 -13.98
N ALA A 202 12.52 7.00 -13.87
CA ALA A 202 11.87 7.32 -12.60
C ALA A 202 12.31 6.34 -11.49
N PHE A 203 12.43 6.83 -10.26
CA PHE A 203 12.81 6.00 -9.11
C PHE A 203 11.74 6.03 -8.00
N LEU A 204 11.23 4.87 -7.62
CA LEU A 204 10.19 4.73 -6.61
C LEU A 204 10.71 3.92 -5.41
N ASN A 205 10.67 4.50 -4.21
CA ASN A 205 11.13 3.85 -2.99
C ASN A 205 9.97 3.14 -2.28
N GLY A 206 9.90 1.81 -2.42
CA GLY A 206 8.90 0.96 -1.78
C GLY A 206 9.19 0.61 -0.32
N SER A 207 10.32 1.07 0.23
CA SER A 207 10.77 0.78 1.59
C SER A 207 10.90 2.07 2.42
N PRO A 208 11.00 1.99 3.76
CA PRO A 208 10.88 3.18 4.61
C PRO A 208 12.16 3.98 4.78
N GLN A 209 13.34 3.50 4.35
CA GLN A 209 14.58 4.26 4.49
C GLN A 209 14.54 5.58 3.71
N ASN A 210 15.26 6.58 4.19
CA ASN A 210 15.33 7.92 3.60
C ASN A 210 16.26 7.98 2.37
N THR A 211 16.02 7.12 1.38
CA THR A 211 16.80 7.00 0.13
C THR A 211 17.00 8.34 -0.58
N LEU A 212 15.91 9.12 -0.64
CA LEU A 212 15.80 10.38 -1.38
C LEU A 212 16.23 11.55 -0.48
N VAL A 213 17.50 11.52 -0.06
CA VAL A 213 18.18 12.61 0.65
C VAL A 213 18.16 13.92 -0.18
N PRO A 214 18.38 15.10 0.44
CA PRO A 214 18.26 16.39 -0.26
C PRO A 214 19.07 16.47 -1.57
N GLY A 215 20.30 15.93 -1.61
CA GLY A 215 21.09 15.91 -2.84
C GLY A 215 20.51 15.02 -3.94
N ALA A 216 19.82 13.92 -3.60
CA ALA A 216 19.14 13.06 -4.57
C ALA A 216 17.87 13.75 -5.12
N LEU A 217 17.11 14.43 -4.25
CA LEU A 217 15.95 15.23 -4.65
C LEU A 217 16.36 16.39 -5.56
N GLU A 218 17.43 17.11 -5.20
CA GLU A 218 17.97 18.18 -6.04
C GLU A 218 18.40 17.64 -7.41
N LEU A 219 19.10 16.50 -7.46
CA LEU A 219 19.51 15.86 -8.70
C LEU A 219 18.29 15.47 -9.56
N ALA A 220 17.24 14.90 -8.96
CA ALA A 220 15.99 14.59 -9.64
C ALA A 220 15.34 15.85 -10.24
N CYS A 221 15.36 16.96 -9.51
CA CYS A 221 14.88 18.25 -9.99
C CYS A 221 15.70 18.80 -11.16
N GLN A 222 17.02 18.78 -11.07
CA GLN A 222 17.92 19.21 -12.14
C GLN A 222 17.72 18.38 -13.42
N ARG A 223 17.47 17.07 -13.27
CA ARG A 223 17.26 16.14 -14.40
C ARG A 223 15.81 16.03 -14.86
N ARG A 224 14.86 16.65 -14.15
CA ARG A 224 13.41 16.55 -14.40
C ARG A 224 12.92 15.10 -14.44
N VAL A 225 13.41 14.28 -13.50
CA VAL A 225 13.06 12.86 -13.39
C VAL A 225 12.14 12.64 -12.21
N PHE A 226 11.10 11.83 -12.39
CA PHE A 226 10.19 11.52 -11.28
C PHE A 226 10.83 10.64 -10.22
N VAL A 227 10.60 11.04 -8.98
CA VAL A 227 10.90 10.25 -7.79
C VAL A 227 9.66 10.17 -6.90
N GLY A 228 9.51 9.06 -6.20
CA GLY A 228 8.39 8.83 -5.29
C GLY A 228 8.77 7.87 -4.17
N GLY A 229 7.99 7.89 -3.09
CA GLY A 229 8.26 7.16 -1.86
C GLY A 229 7.52 7.81 -0.70
N ASP A 230 7.61 7.31 0.52
CA ASP A 230 8.36 6.13 0.96
C ASP A 230 7.43 5.06 1.59
N ASP A 231 7.82 3.80 1.48
CA ASP A 231 7.19 2.59 2.03
C ASP A 231 5.78 2.25 1.51
N PHE A 232 5.56 1.04 0.98
CA PHE A 232 4.26 0.64 0.43
C PHE A 232 3.11 0.69 1.46
N LYS A 233 2.00 1.33 1.13
CA LYS A 233 0.80 1.35 1.98
C LYS A 233 -0.14 0.18 1.67
N SER A 234 0.20 -1.01 2.17
CA SER A 234 -0.52 -2.27 1.94
C SER A 234 -1.73 -2.49 2.87
N GLY A 235 -1.54 -3.16 4.00
CA GLY A 235 -2.60 -3.62 4.91
C GLY A 235 -2.90 -2.65 6.06
N GLN A 236 -2.24 -2.86 7.21
CA GLN A 236 -2.53 -2.13 8.47
C GLN A 236 -2.54 -0.61 8.31
N THR A 237 -1.49 -0.03 7.73
CA THR A 237 -1.38 1.43 7.60
C THR A 237 -2.44 2.01 6.66
N LYS A 238 -2.84 1.27 5.62
CA LYS A 238 -3.92 1.68 4.72
C LYS A 238 -5.25 1.78 5.48
N VAL A 239 -5.57 0.77 6.30
CA VAL A 239 -6.74 0.78 7.17
C VAL A 239 -6.66 1.90 8.22
N LYS A 240 -5.51 2.10 8.85
CA LYS A 240 -5.28 3.18 9.83
C LYS A 240 -5.59 4.55 9.22
N SER A 241 -5.09 4.82 8.01
CA SER A 241 -5.32 6.08 7.30
C SER A 241 -6.77 6.31 6.85
N VAL A 242 -7.62 5.28 6.91
CA VAL A 242 -9.07 5.41 6.72
C VAL A 242 -9.76 5.61 8.07
N LEU A 243 -9.39 4.79 9.06
CA LEU A 243 -10.10 4.74 10.33
C LEU A 243 -9.90 6.01 11.14
N VAL A 244 -8.68 6.55 11.21
CA VAL A 244 -8.40 7.77 11.98
C VAL A 244 -9.10 8.97 11.33
N ASP A 245 -9.07 9.07 10.01
CA ASP A 245 -9.79 10.11 9.26
C ASP A 245 -11.30 10.02 9.53
N PHE A 246 -11.87 8.81 9.50
CA PHE A 246 -13.26 8.57 9.86
C PHE A 246 -13.58 8.98 11.31
N LEU A 247 -12.78 8.57 12.29
CA LEU A 247 -13.01 8.87 13.71
C LEU A 247 -13.02 10.39 13.95
N ILE A 248 -11.98 11.07 13.49
CA ILE A 248 -11.82 12.53 13.67
C ILE A 248 -12.90 13.29 12.91
N SER A 249 -13.19 12.90 11.66
CA SER A 249 -14.26 13.51 10.86
C SER A 249 -15.65 13.29 11.46
N SER A 250 -15.83 12.23 12.26
CA SER A 250 -17.08 11.97 12.99
C SER A 250 -17.15 12.72 14.34
N GLY A 251 -16.15 13.54 14.67
CA GLY A 251 -16.10 14.28 15.94
C GLY A 251 -15.63 13.45 17.13
N LEU A 252 -14.96 12.31 16.89
CA LEU A 252 -14.42 11.44 17.94
C LEU A 252 -12.95 11.80 18.19
N LYS A 253 -12.60 12.13 19.43
CA LYS A 253 -11.23 12.48 19.79
C LYS A 253 -10.43 11.21 20.05
N THR A 254 -9.72 10.71 19.05
CA THR A 254 -8.82 9.56 19.21
C THR A 254 -7.65 9.94 20.09
N MET A 255 -7.47 9.20 21.20
CA MET A 255 -6.46 9.46 22.23
C MET A 255 -5.38 8.39 22.31
N SER A 256 -5.66 7.17 21.84
CA SER A 256 -4.67 6.09 21.83
C SER A 256 -4.82 5.23 20.58
N ILE A 257 -3.68 4.94 19.96
CA ILE A 257 -3.54 4.07 18.80
C ILE A 257 -2.39 3.09 19.10
N VAL A 258 -2.71 1.81 19.23
CA VAL A 258 -1.71 0.78 19.50
C VAL A 258 -1.72 -0.24 18.36
N SER A 259 -0.64 -0.31 17.60
CA SER A 259 -0.52 -1.11 16.38
C SER A 259 0.53 -2.22 16.52
N TYR A 260 0.10 -3.43 16.83
CA TYR A 260 0.95 -4.62 16.86
C TYR A 260 0.99 -5.34 15.52
N ASN A 261 2.15 -5.90 15.18
CA ASN A 261 2.35 -6.68 13.97
C ASN A 261 3.28 -7.86 14.24
N HIS A 262 3.01 -9.01 13.63
CA HIS A 262 3.99 -10.08 13.50
C HIS A 262 3.91 -10.78 12.16
N LEU A 263 5.08 -11.18 11.64
CA LEU A 263 5.26 -11.82 10.34
C LEU A 263 6.52 -12.71 10.35
N GLY A 264 6.56 -13.72 9.48
CA GLY A 264 7.59 -14.76 9.46
C GLY A 264 8.38 -14.85 8.16
N ASN A 265 8.15 -13.95 7.21
CA ASN A 265 8.92 -13.84 5.97
C ASN A 265 10.26 -13.09 6.17
N ASN A 266 11.04 -12.93 5.10
CA ASN A 266 12.34 -12.27 5.16
C ASN A 266 12.24 -10.78 5.55
N ASP A 267 11.13 -10.10 5.26
CA ASP A 267 10.90 -8.74 5.72
C ASP A 267 10.87 -8.69 7.26
N GLY A 268 10.07 -9.56 7.88
CA GLY A 268 10.05 -9.71 9.34
C GLY A 268 11.41 -10.06 9.93
N GLN A 269 12.17 -10.94 9.27
CA GLN A 269 13.51 -11.32 9.70
C GLN A 269 14.50 -10.14 9.63
N ASN A 270 14.43 -9.30 8.60
CA ASN A 270 15.25 -8.10 8.49
C ASN A 270 14.85 -7.04 9.53
N LEU A 271 13.54 -6.84 9.72
CA LEU A 271 12.99 -5.88 10.69
C LEU A 271 13.14 -6.32 12.15
N SER A 272 13.69 -7.51 12.42
CA SER A 272 14.03 -7.90 13.79
C SER A 272 15.22 -7.10 14.35
N ALA A 273 15.99 -6.45 13.49
CA ALA A 273 17.11 -5.60 13.87
C ALA A 273 16.62 -4.16 14.18
N PRO A 274 17.05 -3.53 15.29
CA PRO A 274 16.51 -2.25 15.75
C PRO A 274 16.62 -1.09 14.75
N LEU A 275 17.74 -0.99 14.01
CA LEU A 275 17.96 0.13 13.08
C LEU A 275 17.02 0.05 11.86
N GLN A 276 16.77 -1.16 11.35
CA GLN A 276 15.82 -1.40 10.26
C GLN A 276 14.37 -1.25 10.75
N PHE A 277 14.08 -1.69 11.98
CA PHE A 277 12.78 -1.46 12.61
C PHE A 277 12.48 0.04 12.76
N ARG A 278 13.46 0.84 13.19
CA ARG A 278 13.29 2.29 13.40
C ARG A 278 12.79 3.01 12.14
N SER A 279 13.31 2.65 10.98
CA SER A 279 12.83 3.18 9.69
C SER A 279 11.35 2.89 9.49
N LYS A 280 10.93 1.64 9.73
CA LYS A 280 9.54 1.22 9.60
C LYS A 280 8.63 1.87 10.64
N GLU A 281 9.11 2.02 11.87
CA GLU A 281 8.41 2.66 12.98
C GLU A 281 8.02 4.11 12.62
N VAL A 282 8.98 4.92 12.18
CA VAL A 282 8.73 6.33 11.79
C VAL A 282 7.66 6.43 10.71
N SER A 283 7.78 5.66 9.62
CA SER A 283 6.79 5.70 8.52
C SER A 283 5.38 5.24 8.91
N LYS A 284 5.24 4.45 9.99
CA LYS A 284 3.95 3.94 10.48
C LYS A 284 3.30 4.84 11.52
N SER A 285 4.10 5.66 12.21
CA SER A 285 3.63 6.60 13.23
C SER A 285 3.08 7.87 12.60
N ASN A 286 3.82 8.50 11.69
CA ASN A 286 3.50 9.84 11.15
C ASN A 286 2.24 9.91 10.25
N VAL A 287 1.57 8.79 10.02
CA VAL A 287 0.42 8.69 9.09
C VAL A 287 -0.85 9.36 9.64
N VAL A 288 -0.86 9.77 10.91
CA VAL A 288 -2.04 10.35 11.58
C VAL A 288 -1.91 11.86 11.83
N ASP A 289 -0.70 12.41 11.69
CA ASP A 289 -0.34 13.75 12.14
C ASP A 289 -1.21 14.84 11.47
N ASP A 290 -1.40 14.75 10.16
CA ASP A 290 -2.20 15.72 9.39
C ASP A 290 -3.69 15.68 9.76
N MET A 291 -4.21 14.50 10.12
CA MET A 291 -5.61 14.33 10.53
C MET A 291 -5.85 14.92 11.92
N VAL A 292 -4.93 14.70 12.86
CA VAL A 292 -4.98 15.30 14.21
C VAL A 292 -4.91 16.82 14.11
N GLN A 293 -3.96 17.35 13.34
CA GLN A 293 -3.79 18.79 13.13
C GLN A 293 -4.98 19.45 12.41
N SER A 294 -5.76 18.68 11.66
CA SER A 294 -6.91 19.21 10.92
C SER A 294 -8.08 19.65 11.82
N ASN A 295 -8.11 19.23 13.09
CA ASN A 295 -9.26 19.45 13.97
C ASN A 295 -8.86 20.12 15.31
N PRO A 296 -8.73 21.48 15.33
CA PRO A 296 -8.36 22.22 16.53
C PRO A 296 -9.48 22.29 17.60
N VAL A 297 -10.68 21.75 17.30
CA VAL A 297 -11.77 21.63 18.29
C VAL A 297 -11.54 20.41 19.17
N LEU A 298 -11.03 19.31 18.60
CA LEU A 298 -10.72 18.09 19.35
C LEU A 298 -9.34 18.16 20.00
N TYR A 299 -8.35 18.71 19.30
CA TYR A 299 -6.95 18.71 19.73
C TYR A 299 -6.42 20.11 19.95
N MET A 300 -5.84 20.36 21.12
CA MET A 300 -5.08 21.58 21.38
C MET A 300 -3.78 21.61 20.56
N PRO A 301 -3.17 22.79 20.35
CA PRO A 301 -1.86 22.87 19.71
C PRO A 301 -0.81 22.01 20.43
N GLY A 302 -0.23 21.04 19.70
CA GLY A 302 0.76 20.09 20.24
C GLY A 302 0.16 18.91 21.01
N GLU A 303 -1.16 18.77 21.05
CA GLU A 303 -1.82 17.58 21.59
C GLU A 303 -1.85 16.48 20.53
N GLU A 304 -1.34 15.30 20.88
CA GLU A 304 -1.26 14.13 20.01
C GLU A 304 -1.77 12.89 20.76
N PRO A 305 -2.38 11.91 20.07
CA PRO A 305 -2.72 10.64 20.69
C PRO A 305 -1.46 9.85 21.08
N ASP A 306 -1.56 9.05 22.13
CA ASP A 306 -0.56 8.01 22.39
C ASP A 306 -0.48 7.08 21.18
N HIS A 307 0.69 6.96 20.55
CA HIS A 307 0.88 6.12 19.37
C HIS A 307 2.03 5.13 19.55
N CYS A 308 1.71 3.84 19.57
CA CYS A 308 2.68 2.76 19.69
C CYS A 308 2.64 1.83 18.48
N VAL A 309 3.79 1.54 17.90
CA VAL A 309 3.94 0.61 16.77
C VAL A 309 4.90 -0.50 17.17
N VAL A 310 4.49 -1.76 16.99
CA VAL A 310 5.32 -2.93 17.29
C VAL A 310 5.35 -3.85 16.08
N ILE A 311 6.54 -4.37 15.76
CA ILE A 311 6.74 -5.43 14.77
C ILE A 311 7.60 -6.53 15.40
N LYS A 312 7.15 -7.78 15.29
CA LYS A 312 7.88 -8.96 15.77
C LYS A 312 8.07 -9.99 14.66
N TYR A 313 9.24 -10.61 14.64
CA TYR A 313 9.50 -11.74 13.77
C TYR A 313 8.96 -13.03 14.41
N VAL A 314 8.02 -13.67 13.74
CA VAL A 314 7.39 -14.93 14.15
C VAL A 314 7.39 -15.87 12.95
N PRO A 315 8.41 -16.75 12.81
CA PRO A 315 8.62 -17.56 11.60
C PRO A 315 7.41 -18.37 11.14
N TYR A 316 6.59 -18.83 12.10
CA TYR A 316 5.47 -19.74 11.83
C TYR A 316 4.43 -19.19 10.85
N VAL A 317 4.18 -17.88 10.87
CA VAL A 317 3.13 -17.28 10.04
C VAL A 317 3.57 -16.99 8.59
N GLY A 318 4.87 -17.14 8.28
CA GLY A 318 5.39 -16.88 6.93
C GLY A 318 5.03 -15.48 6.42
N ASP A 319 4.52 -15.38 5.20
CA ASP A 319 4.08 -14.13 4.57
C ASP A 319 2.72 -13.62 5.11
N SER A 320 1.97 -14.48 5.82
CA SER A 320 0.66 -14.20 6.40
C SER A 320 0.77 -13.35 7.67
N LYS A 321 1.20 -12.10 7.48
CA LYS A 321 1.35 -11.09 8.52
C LYS A 321 0.04 -10.90 9.29
N ARG A 322 0.13 -10.83 10.62
CA ARG A 322 -0.99 -10.47 11.48
C ARG A 322 -0.82 -9.06 12.01
N ALA A 323 -1.85 -8.25 11.87
CA ALA A 323 -1.97 -6.91 12.46
C ALA A 323 -3.07 -6.92 13.51
N LEU A 324 -2.76 -6.39 14.70
CA LEU A 324 -3.70 -6.19 15.77
C LEU A 324 -3.62 -4.73 16.18
N ASP A 325 -4.74 -4.03 16.07
CA ASP A 325 -4.81 -2.60 16.35
C ASP A 325 -5.89 -2.31 17.37
N GLU A 326 -5.60 -1.45 18.33
CA GLU A 326 -6.57 -0.88 19.26
C GLU A 326 -6.61 0.65 19.08
N TYR A 327 -7.82 1.19 18.92
CA TYR A 327 -8.09 2.62 18.84
C TYR A 327 -9.02 2.99 19.97
N THR A 328 -8.58 3.87 20.87
CA THR A 328 -9.40 4.40 21.96
C THR A 328 -9.65 5.89 21.74
N SER A 329 -10.92 6.29 21.75
CA SER A 329 -11.37 7.67 21.55
C SER A 329 -12.25 8.14 22.70
N GLU A 330 -12.18 9.42 23.02
CA GLU A 330 -13.08 10.09 23.95
C GLU A 330 -14.38 10.51 23.25
N LEU A 331 -15.48 10.42 24.00
CA LEU A 331 -16.84 10.80 23.60
C LEU A 331 -17.36 11.95 24.49
N MET A 332 -18.56 12.42 24.18
CA MET A 332 -19.26 13.36 25.06
C MET A 332 -19.41 12.82 26.50
N LEU A 333 -19.44 13.73 27.47
CA LEU A 333 -19.69 13.46 28.88
C LEU A 333 -18.71 12.45 29.53
N GLY A 334 -17.47 12.37 29.01
CA GLY A 334 -16.43 11.47 29.53
C GLY A 334 -16.60 10.01 29.11
N GLY A 335 -17.47 9.71 28.14
CA GLY A 335 -17.59 8.39 27.56
C GLY A 335 -16.35 8.01 26.74
N THR A 336 -16.17 6.72 26.48
CA THR A 336 -15.07 6.19 25.65
C THR A 336 -15.61 5.26 24.57
N ASN A 337 -14.92 5.24 23.44
CA ASN A 337 -15.10 4.27 22.37
C ASN A 337 -13.79 3.53 22.14
N THR A 338 -13.83 2.20 22.13
CA THR A 338 -12.66 1.36 21.85
C THR A 338 -12.97 0.44 20.67
N LEU A 339 -12.12 0.49 19.64
CA LEU A 339 -12.17 -0.40 18.48
C LEU A 339 -10.95 -1.31 18.50
N VAL A 340 -11.18 -2.62 18.51
CA VAL A 340 -10.13 -3.64 18.40
C VAL A 340 -10.26 -4.33 17.04
N LEU A 341 -9.20 -4.27 16.24
CA LEU A 341 -9.15 -4.82 14.90
C LEU A 341 -8.10 -5.93 14.83
N HIS A 342 -8.47 -7.05 14.22
CA HIS A 342 -7.54 -8.08 13.78
C HIS A 342 -7.56 -8.13 12.25
N ASN A 343 -6.40 -8.01 11.63
CA ASN A 343 -6.24 -8.13 10.18
C ASN A 343 -5.20 -9.21 9.85
N THR A 344 -5.62 -10.23 9.09
CA THR A 344 -4.71 -11.21 8.47
C THR A 344 -4.37 -10.72 7.07
N CYS A 345 -3.11 -10.38 6.85
CA CYS A 345 -2.59 -9.78 5.64
C CYS A 345 -1.62 -10.76 4.98
N GLU A 346 -1.96 -11.30 3.81
CA GLU A 346 -0.96 -11.89 2.93
C GLU A 346 -0.15 -10.73 2.31
N ASP A 347 0.99 -10.40 2.93
CA ASP A 347 1.63 -9.09 2.73
C ASP A 347 2.12 -8.91 1.29
N SER A 348 2.67 -9.98 0.69
CA SER A 348 3.11 -9.97 -0.70
C SER A 348 1.94 -9.81 -1.68
N LEU A 349 0.78 -10.44 -1.42
CA LEU A 349 -0.41 -10.32 -2.26
C LEU A 349 -1.07 -8.94 -2.14
N LEU A 350 -0.88 -8.21 -1.03
CA LEU A 350 -1.29 -6.82 -0.90
C LEU A 350 -0.27 -5.84 -1.49
N ALA A 351 1.02 -6.17 -1.48
CA ALA A 351 2.09 -5.31 -1.98
C ALA A 351 2.27 -5.38 -3.50
N ALA A 352 2.14 -6.56 -4.13
CA ALA A 352 2.34 -6.71 -5.57
C ALA A 352 1.41 -5.84 -6.43
N PRO A 353 0.11 -5.72 -6.13
CA PRO A 353 -0.78 -4.80 -6.86
C PRO A 353 -0.42 -3.32 -6.67
N ILE A 354 0.17 -2.95 -5.52
CA ILE A 354 0.66 -1.59 -5.28
C ILE A 354 1.87 -1.28 -6.17
N MET A 355 2.81 -2.23 -6.31
CA MET A 355 3.95 -2.07 -7.22
C MET A 355 3.47 -1.89 -8.67
N LEU A 356 2.44 -2.62 -9.07
CA LEU A 356 1.80 -2.47 -10.38
C LEU A 356 1.20 -1.06 -10.55
N ASP A 357 0.37 -0.61 -9.61
CA ASP A 357 -0.24 0.72 -9.66
C ASP A 357 0.81 1.85 -9.69
N LEU A 358 1.90 1.70 -8.93
CA LEU A 358 3.01 2.65 -8.90
C LEU A 358 3.65 2.79 -10.28
N ALA A 359 3.96 1.67 -10.95
CA ALA A 359 4.55 1.70 -12.28
C ALA A 359 3.60 2.32 -13.31
N LEU A 360 2.32 1.91 -13.32
CA LEU A 360 1.33 2.38 -14.28
C LEU A 360 0.99 3.86 -14.13
N LEU A 361 0.80 4.34 -12.89
CA LEU A 361 0.53 5.75 -12.64
C LEU A 361 1.76 6.62 -12.94
N THR A 362 2.97 6.14 -12.64
CA THR A 362 4.20 6.87 -12.98
C THR A 362 4.36 7.00 -14.49
N GLU A 363 4.14 5.91 -15.24
CA GLU A 363 4.17 5.93 -16.71
C GLU A 363 3.16 6.93 -17.28
N LEU A 364 1.93 6.90 -16.77
CA LEU A 364 0.87 7.82 -17.17
C LEU A 364 1.25 9.28 -16.89
N CYS A 365 1.75 9.57 -15.69
CA CYS A 365 2.20 10.91 -15.30
C CYS A 365 3.33 11.42 -16.21
N GLN A 366 4.21 10.55 -16.74
CA GLN A 366 5.25 10.95 -17.70
C GLN A 366 4.69 11.39 -19.06
N ARG A 367 3.41 11.12 -19.36
CA ARG A 367 2.73 11.59 -20.59
C ARG A 367 1.85 12.81 -20.37
N VAL A 368 1.68 13.25 -19.13
CA VAL A 368 0.79 14.38 -18.81
C VAL A 368 1.59 15.66 -18.73
N SER A 369 1.12 16.67 -19.46
CA SER A 369 1.56 18.06 -19.35
C SER A 369 0.35 18.98 -19.20
N PHE A 370 0.52 20.09 -18.51
CA PHE A 370 -0.50 21.10 -18.30
C PHE A 370 0.11 22.50 -18.32
N CYS A 371 -0.71 23.53 -18.48
CA CYS A 371 -0.32 24.92 -18.37
C CYS A 371 -1.42 25.67 -17.60
N THR A 372 -1.16 26.93 -17.23
CA THR A 372 -2.13 27.79 -16.55
C THR A 372 -2.28 29.10 -17.33
N ASP A 373 -3.34 29.87 -17.05
CA ASP A 373 -3.49 31.19 -17.67
C ASP A 373 -2.32 32.15 -17.35
N ALA A 374 -1.67 31.94 -16.20
CA ALA A 374 -0.52 32.71 -15.75
C ALA A 374 0.82 32.20 -16.33
N ASP A 375 0.90 30.93 -16.72
CA ASP A 375 2.08 30.28 -17.29
C ASP A 375 1.63 29.36 -18.44
N PRO A 376 1.60 29.87 -19.67
CA PRO A 376 1.03 29.17 -20.83
C PRO A 376 1.96 28.09 -21.39
N GLU A 377 3.22 28.03 -20.92
CA GLU A 377 4.15 27.00 -21.37
C GLU A 377 3.76 25.63 -20.78
N PRO A 378 3.67 24.57 -21.59
CA PRO A 378 3.41 23.22 -21.07
C PRO A 378 4.48 22.79 -20.07
N GLN A 379 4.06 22.49 -18.86
CA GLN A 379 4.88 21.91 -17.80
C GLN A 379 4.39 20.52 -17.44
N THR A 380 5.30 19.71 -16.89
CA THR A 380 5.00 18.39 -16.33
C THR A 380 4.73 18.52 -14.83
N PHE A 381 4.35 17.43 -14.17
CA PHE A 381 4.34 17.38 -12.71
C PHE A 381 5.71 17.71 -12.10
N HIS A 382 5.70 18.11 -10.84
CA HIS A 382 6.93 18.26 -10.05
C HIS A 382 7.67 16.91 -9.97
N PRO A 383 9.03 16.90 -10.02
CA PRO A 383 9.86 15.70 -9.91
C PRO A 383 9.50 14.78 -8.73
N VAL A 384 9.18 15.35 -7.56
CA VAL A 384 8.56 14.60 -6.46
C VAL A 384 7.08 14.36 -6.77
N LEU A 385 6.74 13.14 -7.19
CA LEU A 385 5.42 12.79 -7.70
C LEU A 385 4.44 12.42 -6.58
N SER A 386 3.99 13.42 -5.82
CA SER A 386 3.08 13.25 -4.67
C SER A 386 1.69 12.69 -5.04
N LEU A 387 1.33 12.64 -6.32
CA LEU A 387 0.13 11.93 -6.81
C LEU A 387 0.12 10.45 -6.38
N LEU A 388 1.30 9.84 -6.21
CA LEU A 388 1.46 8.46 -5.77
C LEU A 388 1.21 8.24 -4.26
N SER A 389 0.88 9.29 -3.49
CA SER A 389 0.72 9.20 -2.02
C SER A 389 -0.30 8.15 -1.56
N PHE A 390 -1.29 7.83 -2.39
CA PHE A 390 -2.25 6.74 -2.13
C PHE A 390 -1.56 5.39 -1.88
N LEU A 391 -0.37 5.19 -2.46
CA LEU A 391 0.37 3.94 -2.50
C LEU A 391 1.54 3.91 -1.50
N PHE A 392 1.86 5.04 -0.85
CA PHE A 392 2.95 5.18 0.13
C PHE A 392 2.45 5.49 1.55
N LYS A 393 3.20 5.04 2.56
CA LYS A 393 2.91 5.27 3.98
C LYS A 393 3.40 6.64 4.44
N ALA A 394 4.60 7.02 4.01
CA ALA A 394 5.24 8.29 4.34
C ALA A 394 5.50 9.06 3.04
N PRO A 395 4.46 9.64 2.42
CA PRO A 395 4.58 10.19 1.09
C PRO A 395 5.53 11.40 1.05
N LEU A 396 6.46 11.37 0.10
CA LEU A 396 7.28 12.52 -0.25
C LEU A 396 6.43 13.54 -1.01
N VAL A 397 6.60 14.81 -0.66
CA VAL A 397 5.89 15.93 -1.26
C VAL A 397 6.87 17.00 -1.74
N PRO A 398 6.49 17.82 -2.74
CA PRO A 398 7.29 18.96 -3.15
C PRO A 398 7.60 19.89 -1.96
N PRO A 399 8.78 20.55 -1.93
CA PRO A 399 9.14 21.47 -0.85
C PRO A 399 8.06 22.52 -0.59
N GLY A 400 7.70 22.72 0.68
CA GLY A 400 6.66 23.67 1.10
C GLY A 400 5.22 23.19 0.91
N SER A 401 5.00 21.99 0.36
CA SER A 401 3.65 21.39 0.27
C SER A 401 3.29 20.61 1.54
N PRO A 402 2.01 20.57 1.94
CA PRO A 402 1.57 19.76 3.06
C PRO A 402 1.60 18.26 2.71
N VAL A 403 1.91 17.44 3.71
CA VAL A 403 1.71 16.00 3.65
C VAL A 403 0.24 15.69 3.93
N ILE A 404 -0.37 14.85 3.10
CA ILE A 404 -1.76 14.38 3.27
C ILE A 404 -1.70 12.87 3.36
N ASN A 405 -2.15 12.27 4.47
CA ASN A 405 -2.15 10.83 4.65
C ASN A 405 -3.54 10.20 4.52
N ALA A 406 -4.61 10.99 4.66
CA ALA A 406 -5.99 10.51 4.59
C ALA A 406 -6.27 9.83 3.23
N LEU A 407 -6.57 8.54 3.27
CA LEU A 407 -6.55 7.67 2.09
C LEU A 407 -7.51 8.15 0.99
N PHE A 408 -8.73 8.55 1.38
CA PHE A 408 -9.75 8.96 0.41
C PHE A 408 -9.48 10.34 -0.18
N ARG A 409 -8.79 11.23 0.54
CA ARG A 409 -8.30 12.51 -0.03
C ARG A 409 -7.24 12.26 -1.09
N GLN A 410 -6.32 11.32 -0.84
CA GLN A 410 -5.30 10.92 -1.82
C GLN A 410 -5.93 10.25 -3.05
N ARG A 411 -6.91 9.37 -2.86
CA ARG A 411 -7.65 8.75 -3.98
C ARG A 411 -8.40 9.81 -4.81
N SER A 412 -9.11 10.72 -4.15
CA SER A 412 -9.84 11.81 -4.80
C SER A 412 -8.90 12.72 -5.61
N CYS A 413 -7.68 12.98 -5.13
CA CYS A 413 -6.67 13.71 -5.89
C CYS A 413 -6.37 13.03 -7.24
N ILE A 414 -6.07 11.72 -7.23
CA ILE A 414 -5.80 10.97 -8.46
C ILE A 414 -7.03 11.02 -9.39
N GLU A 415 -8.21 10.69 -8.87
CA GLU A 415 -9.45 10.69 -9.66
C GLU A 415 -9.73 12.06 -10.31
N ASN A 416 -9.60 13.14 -9.56
CA ASN A 416 -9.89 14.49 -10.06
C ASN A 416 -8.87 14.96 -11.10
N ILE A 417 -7.60 14.56 -10.98
CA ILE A 417 -6.58 14.84 -12.01
C ILE A 417 -6.90 14.09 -13.30
N LEU A 418 -7.27 12.81 -13.21
CA LEU A 418 -7.63 12.02 -14.40
C LEU A 418 -8.91 12.54 -15.05
N ARG A 419 -9.90 12.94 -14.24
CA ARG A 419 -11.13 13.59 -14.72
C ARG A 419 -10.85 14.92 -15.44
N ALA A 420 -9.94 15.74 -14.91
CA ALA A 420 -9.54 16.98 -15.57
C ALA A 420 -8.95 16.73 -16.97
N CYS A 421 -8.17 15.65 -17.14
CA CYS A 421 -7.60 15.27 -18.43
C CYS A 421 -8.65 14.95 -19.51
N VAL A 422 -9.86 14.56 -19.11
CA VAL A 422 -11.00 14.30 -20.02
C VAL A 422 -12.05 15.42 -20.01
N GLY A 423 -11.72 16.58 -19.44
CA GLY A 423 -12.61 17.75 -19.40
C GLY A 423 -13.77 17.64 -18.42
N LEU A 424 -13.69 16.72 -17.44
CA LEU A 424 -14.69 16.58 -16.39
C LEU A 424 -14.31 17.39 -15.15
N PRO A 425 -15.27 18.06 -14.49
CA PRO A 425 -14.99 18.78 -13.25
C PRO A 425 -14.69 17.80 -12.08
N PRO A 426 -14.05 18.27 -11.01
CA PRO A 426 -13.86 17.49 -9.79
C PRO A 426 -15.18 16.96 -9.21
N GLN A 427 -15.15 15.76 -8.65
CA GLN A 427 -16.30 15.21 -7.92
C GLN A 427 -16.52 16.01 -6.63
N ASN A 428 -17.75 16.51 -6.45
CA ASN A 428 -18.12 17.37 -5.31
C ASN A 428 -19.14 16.74 -4.35
N HIS A 429 -19.79 15.63 -4.74
CA HIS A 429 -20.78 14.89 -3.96
C HIS A 429 -21.97 15.73 -3.44
N MET A 430 -22.22 16.92 -4.00
CA MET A 430 -23.30 17.79 -3.51
C MET A 430 -24.68 17.23 -3.87
N LEU A 431 -24.83 16.63 -5.05
CA LEU A 431 -26.08 16.06 -5.57
C LEU A 431 -27.27 17.02 -5.42
N LEU A 432 -27.07 18.32 -5.72
CA LEU A 432 -28.08 19.36 -5.49
C LEU A 432 -29.32 19.14 -6.36
N GLU A 433 -29.15 18.56 -7.55
CA GLU A 433 -30.20 18.08 -8.43
C GLU A 433 -31.26 17.21 -7.72
N HIS A 434 -30.88 16.48 -6.66
CA HIS A 434 -31.77 15.65 -5.85
C HIS A 434 -32.20 16.31 -4.52
N LYS A 435 -31.60 17.44 -4.17
CA LYS A 435 -31.87 18.18 -2.93
C LYS A 435 -32.68 19.47 -3.15
N MET A 436 -32.90 19.85 -4.40
CA MET A 436 -33.70 21.02 -4.77
C MET A 436 -35.19 20.66 -4.85
N GLU A 437 -36.03 21.53 -4.27
CA GLU A 437 -37.50 21.41 -4.35
C GLU A 437 -38.03 21.64 -5.77
N ARG A 438 -37.34 22.48 -6.55
CA ARG A 438 -37.65 22.78 -7.94
C ARG A 438 -36.51 22.27 -8.83
N PRO A 439 -36.58 21.04 -9.36
CA PRO A 439 -35.55 20.54 -10.25
C PRO A 439 -35.44 21.41 -11.50
N GLY A 440 -34.23 21.56 -12.03
CA GLY A 440 -33.99 22.26 -13.29
C GLY A 440 -34.73 21.59 -14.46
N PRO A 441 -34.99 22.29 -15.58
CA PRO A 441 -35.83 21.83 -16.68
C PRO A 441 -35.37 20.50 -17.34
N SER A 442 -34.15 20.05 -17.10
CA SER A 442 -33.55 18.82 -17.62
C SER A 442 -33.75 17.58 -16.74
N LEU A 443 -34.17 17.73 -15.49
CA LEU A 443 -34.40 16.60 -14.58
C LEU A 443 -35.88 16.25 -14.58
N LYS A 444 -36.23 15.07 -15.10
CA LYS A 444 -37.59 14.53 -15.00
C LYS A 444 -37.99 14.55 -13.53
N GLN A 445 -39.18 15.08 -13.22
CA GLN A 445 -39.77 14.99 -11.88
C GLN A 445 -39.68 13.54 -11.41
N VAL A 446 -38.84 13.30 -10.40
CA VAL A 446 -38.93 12.06 -9.63
C VAL A 446 -40.33 12.06 -9.04
N GLY A 447 -41.11 11.02 -9.34
CA GLY A 447 -42.49 10.86 -8.86
C GLY A 447 -42.59 11.01 -7.33
N PRO A 448 -43.81 11.09 -6.78
CA PRO A 448 -44.03 11.41 -5.37
C PRO A 448 -43.15 10.54 -4.46
N LEU A 449 -42.46 11.20 -3.52
CA LEU A 449 -41.56 10.60 -2.52
C LEU A 449 -42.07 9.22 -2.11
N ALA A 450 -41.41 8.17 -2.60
CA ALA A 450 -41.63 6.84 -2.11
C ALA A 450 -41.15 6.85 -0.65
N ALA A 451 -42.08 6.92 0.29
CA ALA A 451 -41.80 6.62 1.68
C ALA A 451 -41.00 5.31 1.71
N ALA A 452 -39.81 5.35 2.30
CA ALA A 452 -38.94 4.20 2.43
C ALA A 452 -39.75 3.04 3.01
N ARG A 453 -40.15 2.08 2.15
CA ARG A 453 -40.73 0.83 2.62
C ARG A 453 -39.61 0.09 3.35
N PRO A 454 -39.82 -0.38 4.60
CA PRO A 454 -38.84 -1.23 5.24
C PRO A 454 -38.60 -2.43 4.32
N VAL A 455 -37.33 -2.69 4.01
CA VAL A 455 -36.87 -3.81 3.21
C VAL A 455 -37.57 -5.07 3.71
N SER A 456 -38.37 -5.72 2.87
CA SER A 456 -39.03 -6.97 3.25
C SER A 456 -37.95 -7.99 3.62
N ASN A 457 -37.98 -8.51 4.84
CA ASN A 457 -37.13 -9.60 5.30
C ASN A 457 -37.12 -10.73 4.25
N LYS A 458 -36.03 -10.88 3.52
CA LYS A 458 -35.74 -12.10 2.75
C LYS A 458 -35.31 -13.19 3.74
N LYS A 459 -36.27 -13.70 4.52
CA LYS A 459 -36.22 -15.04 5.09
C LYS A 459 -37.49 -15.75 4.65
N GLY A 460 -37.36 -16.64 3.68
CA GLY A 460 -38.42 -17.56 3.32
C GLY A 460 -38.80 -18.46 4.51
N PRO A 461 -39.99 -19.07 4.51
CA PRO A 461 -40.44 -19.90 5.63
C PRO A 461 -39.57 -21.14 5.73
N VAL A 462 -38.91 -21.32 6.87
CA VAL A 462 -38.27 -22.60 7.24
C VAL A 462 -39.40 -23.57 7.62
N PRO A 463 -39.54 -24.75 6.99
CA PRO A 463 -40.56 -25.71 7.39
C PRO A 463 -40.22 -26.31 8.76
N ALA A 464 -41.18 -26.26 9.67
CA ALA A 464 -41.08 -26.81 11.01
C ALA A 464 -40.95 -28.34 10.96
N SER A 465 -39.83 -28.88 11.43
CA SER A 465 -39.71 -30.30 11.78
C SER A 465 -40.05 -30.48 13.27
N THR A 466 -41.15 -31.14 13.55
CA THR A 466 -41.48 -31.68 14.88
C THR A 466 -40.64 -32.91 15.17
N ASN A 467 -39.98 -32.93 16.33
CA ASN A 467 -39.54 -34.05 17.18
C ASN A 467 -38.46 -33.44 18.09
N GLY A 468 -38.70 -33.12 19.36
CA GLY A 468 -39.26 -33.97 20.41
C GLY A 468 -38.10 -34.47 21.26
N CYS A 469 -37.68 -33.70 22.27
CA CYS A 469 -37.04 -34.20 23.50
C CYS A 469 -36.94 -33.08 24.54
N THR A 470 -37.52 -33.37 25.70
CA THR A 470 -37.70 -32.59 26.92
C THR A 470 -36.39 -32.36 27.69
N GLY A 471 -36.32 -31.25 28.43
CA GLY A 471 -35.27 -31.00 29.42
C GLY A 471 -35.44 -29.66 30.15
N ASP A 472 -36.28 -29.69 31.19
CA ASP A 472 -36.34 -28.88 32.43
C ASP A 472 -35.26 -27.79 32.63
N ALA A 473 -35.56 -26.52 32.94
CA ALA A 473 -36.31 -25.91 34.06
C ALA A 473 -35.34 -25.08 34.91
N ASN A 474 -35.54 -23.77 34.96
CA ASN A 474 -35.76 -22.98 36.18
C ASN A 474 -35.51 -21.49 35.91
N GLY A 475 -36.61 -20.74 35.87
CA GLY A 475 -36.62 -19.29 36.00
C GLY A 475 -36.66 -18.87 37.46
N HIS A 476 -36.14 -17.68 37.72
CA HIS A 476 -36.47 -16.87 38.90
C HIS A 476 -37.15 -15.58 38.40
N PRO A 477 -38.39 -15.27 38.84
CA PRO A 477 -38.98 -13.96 38.64
C PRO A 477 -38.63 -13.02 39.81
N VAL A 478 -38.40 -11.75 39.49
CA VAL A 478 -38.23 -10.65 40.45
C VAL A 478 -39.57 -9.92 40.57
N GLU A 479 -40.17 -9.92 41.76
CA GLU A 479 -41.31 -9.06 42.12
C GLU A 479 -40.88 -8.06 43.22
N GLU A 480 -41.35 -6.83 43.08
CA GLU A 480 -41.08 -5.67 43.95
C GLU A 480 -41.79 -5.72 45.32
N PRO A 481 -41.33 -4.95 46.32
CA PRO A 481 -41.69 -5.15 47.73
C PRO A 481 -42.85 -4.25 48.19
N GLN A 482 -43.74 -4.81 49.04
CA GLN A 482 -44.64 -4.03 49.90
C GLN A 482 -44.14 -4.02 51.35
N MET A 483 -44.07 -2.80 51.92
CA MET A 483 -43.66 -2.54 53.31
C MET A 483 -44.72 -2.96 54.32
N PRO A 484 -44.33 -3.37 55.56
CA PRO A 484 -45.26 -3.56 56.66
C PRO A 484 -45.33 -2.33 57.57
N THR A 485 -46.55 -1.97 57.97
CA THR A 485 -46.82 -1.13 59.14
C THR A 485 -47.07 -2.02 60.35
N THR A 486 -46.16 -2.00 61.31
CA THR A 486 -46.36 -1.57 62.72
C THR A 486 -45.00 -1.42 63.37
#